data_AF-A0A218VUY3-F1
#
_entry.id   AF-A0A218VUY3-F1
#
_cell.length_a   1.000
_cell.length_b   1.000
_cell.length_c   1.000
_cell.angle_alpha   90.00
_cell.angle_beta   90.00
_cell.angle_gamma   90.00
#
_symmetry.space_group_name_H-M   'P 1'
#
loop_
_entity.id
_entity.type
_entity.pdbx_description
1 polymer ?
#
loop_
_entity_poly.entity_id
_entity_poly.type
_entity_poly.pdbx_seq_one_letter_code
_entity_poly.pdbx_strand_id
1 'polypeptide(L)'
;MVLTSREEKKGLEAICKLKEGGSAAPSGEVVFHQLDVIDSASIDSLVEFVSTRFGKLDIPPTDEEELKMIATQNYKLAIEFLETNYYCAKRVTEALIPLLQQSDSARIVNISSFLGLLQQIPAKSITDDLGDIKSLTKDRIDDILKDFLEDFRQGKLKAKGWPANVSAYKMSKAALNAYTRLLAKEFPSFLVNTICPGFVRTDMTGNNGVLTAHEGAESPVHLALLLKTGPSGLFFSRKEVPNF
;
A
#
# COMPACT_ATOMS: atom_id res chain seq x y z
N MET A 1 16.75 -0.92 9.77
CA MET A 1 15.54 -1.42 9.08
C MET A 1 14.69 -2.14 10.11
N VAL A 2 13.44 -1.71 10.29
CA VAL A 2 12.47 -2.46 11.10
C VAL A 2 11.69 -3.36 10.15
N LEU A 3 11.87 -4.67 10.26
CA LEU A 3 11.07 -5.66 9.56
C LEU A 3 9.83 -5.95 10.40
N THR A 4 8.66 -5.92 9.79
CA THR A 4 7.41 -6.19 10.48
C THR A 4 6.61 -7.30 9.81
N SER A 5 5.84 -8.03 10.59
CA SER A 5 4.92 -9.09 10.12
C SER A 5 3.77 -9.23 11.11
N ARG A 6 2.59 -9.60 10.60
CA ARG A 6 1.44 -9.99 11.45
C ARG A 6 1.78 -11.21 12.30
N GLU A 7 2.51 -12.15 11.72
CA GLU A 7 2.89 -13.42 12.33
C GLU A 7 4.33 -13.31 12.83
N GLU A 8 4.50 -13.25 14.15
CA GLU A 8 5.80 -13.13 14.82
C GLU A 8 6.78 -14.21 14.35
N LYS A 9 6.33 -15.47 14.31
CA LYS A 9 7.16 -16.60 13.86
C LYS A 9 7.70 -16.39 12.44
N LYS A 10 6.83 -16.00 11.49
CA LYS A 10 7.24 -15.73 10.10
C LYS A 10 8.20 -14.55 10.01
N GLY A 11 7.95 -13.50 10.81
CA GLY A 11 8.82 -12.33 10.87
C GLY A 11 10.22 -12.64 11.39
N LEU A 12 10.33 -13.44 12.45
CA LEU A 12 11.61 -13.89 12.99
C LEU A 12 12.33 -14.86 12.03
N GLU A 13 11.62 -15.77 11.36
CA GLU A 13 12.19 -16.62 10.32
C GLU A 13 12.74 -15.80 9.13
N ALA A 14 12.04 -14.73 8.74
CA ALA A 14 12.50 -13.82 7.69
C ALA A 14 13.79 -13.07 8.11
N ILE A 15 13.91 -12.64 9.37
CA ILE A 15 15.16 -12.08 9.91
C ILE A 15 16.31 -13.08 9.81
N CYS A 16 16.09 -14.33 10.21
CA CYS A 16 17.13 -15.37 10.16
C CYS A 16 17.61 -15.59 8.72
N LYS A 17 16.68 -15.74 7.77
CA LYS A 17 17.02 -15.88 6.34
C LYS A 17 17.79 -14.67 5.79
N LEU A 18 17.42 -13.45 6.20
CA LEU A 18 18.13 -12.23 5.81
C LEU A 18 19.56 -12.17 6.38
N LYS A 19 19.79 -12.73 7.57
CA LYS A 19 21.12 -12.81 8.21
C LYS A 19 21.99 -13.92 7.61
N GLU A 20 21.39 -15.04 7.21
CA GLU A 20 22.08 -16.21 6.66
C GLU A 20 22.49 -16.04 5.19
N GLY A 21 21.74 -15.27 4.39
CA GLY A 21 21.99 -15.04 2.96
C GLY A 21 23.16 -14.10 2.61
N GLY A 22 24.20 -14.03 3.46
CA GLY A 22 25.23 -13.00 3.46
C GLY A 22 26.04 -12.84 2.16
N SER A 23 25.83 -11.69 1.50
CA SER A 23 26.82 -10.92 0.70
C SER A 23 26.34 -9.47 0.46
N ALA A 24 25.06 -9.19 0.69
CA ALA A 24 24.47 -7.85 0.69
C ALA A 24 23.56 -7.64 1.92
N ALA A 25 23.94 -8.17 3.08
CA ALA A 25 23.28 -7.78 4.32
C ALA A 25 23.38 -6.24 4.42
N PRO A 26 22.26 -5.52 4.64
CA PRO A 26 22.33 -4.08 4.81
C PRO A 26 23.39 -3.78 5.87
N SER A 27 24.27 -2.81 5.62
CA SER A 27 25.28 -2.36 6.59
C SER A 27 24.68 -1.70 7.84
N GLY A 28 23.39 -1.91 8.10
CA GLY A 28 22.61 -1.34 9.19
C GLY A 28 21.80 -2.41 9.92
N GLU A 29 21.48 -2.12 11.17
CA GLU A 29 20.73 -3.02 12.06
C GLU A 29 19.37 -3.39 11.45
N VAL A 30 19.10 -4.70 11.35
CA VAL A 30 17.78 -5.23 11.02
C VAL A 30 17.13 -5.77 12.30
N VAL A 31 16.06 -5.11 12.74
CA VAL A 31 15.30 -5.50 13.93
C VAL A 31 13.90 -5.95 13.50
N PHE A 32 13.34 -6.90 14.24
CA PHE A 32 11.94 -7.30 14.07
C PHE A 32 11.05 -6.58 15.08
N HIS A 33 9.88 -6.16 14.63
CA HIS A 33 8.76 -5.82 15.50
C HIS A 33 7.47 -6.39 14.89
N GLN A 34 6.62 -7.01 15.70
CA GLN A 34 5.33 -7.49 15.21
C GLN A 34 4.48 -6.28 14.78
N LEU A 35 3.79 -6.42 13.66
CA LEU A 35 2.79 -5.45 13.21
C LEU A 35 1.65 -6.21 12.55
N ASP A 36 0.52 -6.23 13.23
CA ASP A 36 -0.77 -6.52 12.61
C ASP A 36 -1.47 -5.19 12.32
N VAL A 37 -1.57 -4.86 11.03
CA VAL A 37 -2.14 -3.60 10.58
C VAL A 37 -3.65 -3.49 10.83
N ILE A 38 -4.34 -4.60 11.12
CA ILE A 38 -5.75 -4.55 11.53
C ILE A 38 -5.93 -4.29 13.03
N ASP A 39 -4.92 -4.52 13.86
CA ASP A 39 -4.95 -4.33 15.32
C ASP A 39 -4.37 -2.98 15.73
N SER A 40 -5.20 -2.10 16.31
CA SER A 40 -4.76 -0.79 16.79
C SER A 40 -3.69 -0.88 17.87
N ALA A 41 -3.75 -1.88 18.76
CA ALA A 41 -2.75 -2.03 19.82
C ALA A 41 -1.38 -2.43 19.24
N SER A 42 -1.38 -3.23 18.18
CA SER A 42 -0.15 -3.59 17.45
C SER A 42 0.47 -2.37 16.76
N ILE A 43 -0.36 -1.50 16.15
CA ILE A 43 0.09 -0.24 15.55
C ILE A 43 0.69 0.69 16.62
N ASP A 44 -0.02 0.90 17.74
CA ASP A 44 0.44 1.77 18.84
C ASP A 44 1.77 1.26 19.43
N SER A 45 1.89 -0.05 19.60
CA SER A 45 3.12 -0.71 20.07
C SER A 45 4.29 -0.47 19.11
N LEU A 46 4.07 -0.55 17.79
CA LEU A 46 5.11 -0.22 16.81
C LEU A 46 5.51 1.27 16.87
N VAL A 47 4.55 2.18 17.02
CA VAL A 47 4.81 3.61 17.16
C VAL A 47 5.68 3.88 18.39
N GLU A 48 5.36 3.28 19.54
CA GLU A 48 6.13 3.41 20.77
C GLU A 48 7.55 2.82 20.63
N PHE A 49 7.67 1.64 20.03
CA PHE A 49 8.96 1.00 19.77
C PHE A 49 9.88 1.86 18.90
N VAL A 50 9.36 2.39 17.79
CA VAL A 50 10.11 3.23 16.86
C VAL A 50 10.49 4.56 17.51
N SER A 51 9.55 5.19 18.22
CA SER A 51 9.78 6.47 18.92
C SER A 51 10.89 6.34 19.95
N THR A 52 10.89 5.26 20.72
CA THR A 52 11.87 5.01 21.78
C THR A 52 13.25 4.67 21.22
N ARG A 53 13.30 3.87 20.14
CA ARG A 53 14.55 3.25 19.70
C ARG A 53 15.25 4.00 18.56
N PHE A 54 14.51 4.65 17.68
CA PHE A 54 15.06 5.18 16.42
C PHE A 54 14.72 6.65 16.13
N GLY A 55 13.67 7.20 16.74
CA GLY A 55 13.27 8.61 16.61
C GLY A 55 12.72 9.02 15.23
N LYS A 56 13.02 8.26 14.16
CA LYS A 56 12.52 8.45 12.78
C LYS A 56 12.40 7.12 12.05
N LEU A 57 11.59 7.06 10.99
CA LEU A 57 11.26 5.82 10.29
C LEU A 57 11.14 6.00 8.77
N ASP A 58 11.50 4.96 8.02
CA ASP A 58 11.22 4.77 6.59
C ASP A 58 10.58 3.38 6.39
N ILE A 59 9.55 3.26 5.53
CA ILE A 59 8.66 2.08 5.47
C ILE A 59 8.54 1.52 4.05
N PRO A 60 8.80 0.21 3.84
CA PRO A 60 8.38 -0.56 2.67
C PRO A 60 7.30 -1.61 3.05
N PRO A 61 6.77 -2.39 2.10
CA PRO A 61 5.37 -2.86 2.13
C PRO A 61 5.10 -4.30 2.57
N THR A 62 3.81 -4.56 2.78
CA THR A 62 3.13 -5.75 3.35
C THR A 62 2.86 -6.91 2.37
N ASP A 63 2.90 -8.14 2.88
CA ASP A 63 2.50 -9.41 2.22
C ASP A 63 1.70 -10.31 3.20
N GLU A 64 0.57 -10.91 2.75
CA GLU A 64 0.26 -12.37 2.70
C GLU A 64 -1.25 -12.70 2.49
N GLU A 65 -1.49 -13.69 1.61
CA GLU A 65 -2.73 -14.48 1.30
C GLU A 65 -3.91 -13.83 0.53
N GLU A 66 -3.89 -13.80 -0.82
CA GLU A 66 -5.08 -13.32 -1.59
C GLU A 66 -5.54 -14.16 -2.81
N LEU A 67 -4.83 -15.19 -3.29
CA LEU A 67 -5.17 -15.72 -4.64
C LEU A 67 -6.15 -16.88 -4.76
N LYS A 68 -6.57 -17.53 -3.68
CA LYS A 68 -7.68 -18.51 -3.79
C LYS A 68 -9.06 -17.84 -3.81
N MET A 69 -9.14 -16.54 -3.49
CA MET A 69 -10.39 -15.79 -3.26
C MET A 69 -10.76 -14.83 -4.41
N ILE A 70 -9.82 -14.53 -5.32
CA ILE A 70 -10.04 -13.64 -6.48
C ILE A 70 -11.10 -14.19 -7.46
N ALA A 71 -11.27 -15.51 -7.53
CA ALA A 71 -12.25 -16.15 -8.42
C ALA A 71 -13.70 -16.10 -7.89
N THR A 72 -13.89 -15.88 -6.57
CA THR A 72 -15.22 -15.86 -5.93
C THR A 72 -15.31 -14.63 -5.03
N GLN A 73 -15.60 -13.46 -5.61
CA GLN A 73 -15.80 -12.25 -4.82
C GLN A 73 -17.08 -12.38 -3.99
N ASN A 74 -16.94 -12.46 -2.67
CA ASN A 74 -18.07 -12.33 -1.76
C ASN A 74 -17.92 -11.03 -0.95
N TYR A 75 -19.02 -10.58 -0.34
CA TYR A 75 -19.05 -9.30 0.36
C TYR A 75 -18.07 -9.24 1.54
N LYS A 76 -17.86 -10.36 2.25
CA LYS A 76 -16.91 -10.45 3.36
C LYS A 76 -15.47 -10.19 2.89
N LEU A 77 -15.07 -10.83 1.80
CA LEU A 77 -13.78 -10.58 1.16
C LEU A 77 -13.65 -9.14 0.72
N ALA A 78 -14.70 -8.55 0.15
CA ALA A 78 -14.64 -7.17 -0.30
C ALA A 78 -14.28 -6.22 0.86
N ILE A 79 -14.84 -6.45 2.05
CA ILE A 79 -14.47 -5.72 3.27
C ILE A 79 -12.99 -5.96 3.61
N GLU A 80 -12.54 -7.21 3.66
CA GLU A 80 -11.14 -7.57 4.00
C GLU A 80 -10.13 -6.95 3.02
N PHE A 81 -10.44 -6.91 1.73
CA PHE A 81 -9.61 -6.26 0.70
C PHE A 81 -9.50 -4.75 0.91
N LEU A 82 -10.60 -4.06 1.21
CA LEU A 82 -10.58 -2.61 1.47
C LEU A 82 -9.86 -2.31 2.78
N GLU A 83 -10.10 -3.11 3.81
CA GLU A 83 -9.47 -2.97 5.11
C GLU A 83 -7.95 -3.06 4.98
N THR A 84 -7.45 -4.16 4.45
CA THR A 84 -6.01 -4.43 4.35
C THR A 84 -5.30 -3.48 3.40
N ASN A 85 -5.87 -3.23 2.22
CA ASN A 85 -5.14 -2.49 1.17
C ASN A 85 -5.29 -0.97 1.25
N TYR A 86 -6.34 -0.46 1.91
CA TYR A 86 -6.60 0.97 2.00
C TYR A 86 -6.64 1.47 3.45
N TYR A 87 -7.57 0.99 4.26
CA TYR A 87 -7.78 1.55 5.61
C TYR A 87 -6.58 1.31 6.53
N CYS A 88 -5.99 0.13 6.48
CA CYS A 88 -4.75 -0.19 7.19
C CYS A 88 -3.60 0.72 6.76
N ALA A 89 -3.37 0.86 5.46
CA ALA A 89 -2.33 1.75 4.92
C ALA A 89 -2.54 3.20 5.34
N LYS A 90 -3.80 3.68 5.32
CA LYS A 90 -4.19 5.01 5.80
C LYS A 90 -3.87 5.16 7.29
N ARG A 91 -4.34 4.26 8.16
CA ARG A 91 -4.13 4.29 9.62
C ARG A 91 -2.65 4.29 9.99
N VAL A 92 -1.88 3.34 9.43
CA VAL A 92 -0.43 3.24 9.67
C VAL A 92 0.28 4.52 9.22
N THR A 93 -0.07 5.03 8.04
CA THR A 93 0.53 6.28 7.56
C THR A 93 0.22 7.44 8.49
N GLU A 94 -1.05 7.62 8.88
CA GLU A 94 -1.47 8.73 9.74
C GLU A 94 -0.83 8.68 11.13
N ALA A 95 -0.70 7.49 11.71
CA ALA A 95 0.00 7.29 12.98
C ALA A 95 1.49 7.67 12.90
N LEU A 96 2.12 7.51 11.73
CA LEU A 96 3.56 7.73 11.55
C LEU A 96 3.90 9.12 11.01
N ILE A 97 2.91 9.92 10.58
CA ILE A 97 3.12 11.30 10.11
C ILE A 97 3.91 12.15 11.13
N PRO A 98 3.60 12.16 12.45
CA PRO A 98 4.35 12.99 13.40
C PRO A 98 5.84 12.63 13.51
N LEU A 99 6.20 11.36 13.30
CA LEU A 99 7.59 10.91 13.25
C LEU A 99 8.24 11.25 11.91
N LEU A 100 7.51 11.09 10.81
CA LEU A 100 7.98 11.45 9.48
C LEU A 100 8.26 12.95 9.35
N GLN A 101 7.49 13.80 10.03
CA GLN A 101 7.72 15.26 10.05
C GLN A 101 9.05 15.65 10.70
N GLN A 102 9.64 14.78 11.52
CA GLN A 102 10.96 14.99 12.13
C GLN A 102 12.12 14.54 11.21
N SER A 103 11.81 13.86 10.10
CA SER A 103 12.81 13.43 9.12
C SER A 103 13.14 14.56 8.14
N ASP A 104 14.43 14.78 7.92
CA ASP A 104 14.91 15.71 6.89
C ASP A 104 14.61 15.23 5.46
N SER A 105 14.16 13.98 5.27
CA SER A 105 13.99 13.33 3.97
C SER A 105 12.87 12.29 3.96
N ALA A 106 11.72 12.59 4.56
CA ALA A 106 10.62 11.64 4.72
C ALA A 106 10.12 11.02 3.40
N ARG A 107 9.94 9.69 3.39
CA ARG A 107 9.37 8.95 2.25
C ARG A 107 8.26 8.01 2.65
N ILE A 108 7.25 7.94 1.79
CA ILE A 108 6.15 6.99 1.89
C ILE A 108 6.02 6.30 0.53
N VAL A 109 6.13 4.97 0.52
CA VAL A 109 6.01 4.15 -0.69
C VAL A 109 4.86 3.17 -0.51
N ASN A 110 3.75 3.45 -1.18
CA ASN A 110 2.55 2.61 -1.14
C ASN A 110 2.52 1.61 -2.29
N ILE A 111 2.35 0.32 -2.00
CA ILE A 111 2.26 -0.71 -3.04
C ILE A 111 0.87 -0.80 -3.59
N SER A 112 0.77 -0.41 -4.84
CA SER A 112 -0.43 -0.42 -5.62
C SER A 112 -0.35 -1.45 -6.75
N SER A 113 -1.28 -1.34 -7.69
CA SER A 113 -1.38 -2.20 -8.85
C SER A 113 -1.85 -1.39 -10.05
N PHE A 114 -1.51 -1.85 -11.26
CA PHE A 114 -2.15 -1.38 -12.50
C PHE A 114 -3.67 -1.49 -12.44
N LEU A 115 -4.20 -2.44 -11.67
CA LEU A 115 -5.63 -2.61 -11.46
C LEU A 115 -6.26 -1.46 -10.64
N GLY A 116 -5.46 -0.64 -9.97
CA GLY A 116 -5.91 0.55 -9.24
C GLY A 116 -5.93 1.83 -10.08
N LEU A 117 -5.64 1.77 -11.38
CA LEU A 117 -5.74 2.95 -12.25
C LEU A 117 -7.20 3.30 -12.50
N LEU A 118 -7.52 4.60 -12.60
CA LEU A 118 -8.89 5.08 -12.83
C LEU A 118 -9.51 4.52 -14.12
N GLN A 119 -8.70 4.21 -15.14
CA GLN A 119 -9.14 3.54 -16.38
C GLN A 119 -9.78 2.16 -16.15
N GLN A 120 -9.57 1.56 -14.97
CA GLN A 120 -10.15 0.28 -14.57
C GLN A 120 -11.55 0.41 -13.95
N ILE A 121 -12.02 1.65 -13.75
CA ILE A 121 -13.33 1.98 -13.16
C ILE A 121 -14.24 2.50 -14.28
N PRO A 122 -15.33 1.80 -14.62
CA PRO A 122 -16.23 2.22 -15.71
C PRO A 122 -16.97 3.53 -15.47
N ALA A 123 -17.39 3.80 -14.23
CA ALA A 123 -18.19 4.96 -13.89
C ALA A 123 -17.36 6.24 -13.88
N LYS A 124 -17.67 7.14 -14.81
CA LYS A 124 -17.01 8.45 -14.90
C LYS A 124 -17.17 9.30 -13.64
N SER A 125 -18.33 9.28 -12.99
CA SER A 125 -18.54 10.02 -11.74
C SER A 125 -17.54 9.63 -10.65
N ILE A 126 -17.18 8.34 -10.57
CA ILE A 126 -16.23 7.83 -9.58
C ILE A 126 -14.80 8.23 -9.98
N THR A 127 -14.47 8.15 -11.27
CA THR A 127 -13.13 8.54 -11.74
C THR A 127 -12.90 10.05 -11.69
N ASP A 128 -13.94 10.85 -11.91
CA ASP A 128 -13.88 12.31 -11.83
C ASP A 128 -13.63 12.73 -10.38
N ASP A 129 -14.35 12.14 -9.42
CA ASP A 129 -14.13 12.39 -7.99
C ASP A 129 -12.71 11.99 -7.53
N LEU A 130 -12.31 10.73 -7.74
CA LEU A 130 -10.98 10.24 -7.34
C LEU A 130 -9.84 10.93 -8.12
N GLY A 131 -10.14 11.46 -9.30
CA GLY A 131 -9.19 12.14 -10.18
C GLY A 131 -8.92 13.59 -9.77
N ASP A 132 -9.94 14.28 -9.23
CA ASP A 132 -9.87 15.71 -8.87
C ASP A 132 -9.21 15.95 -7.50
N ILE A 133 -7.89 15.84 -7.47
CA ILE A 133 -7.08 16.09 -6.25
C ILE A 133 -7.22 17.51 -5.71
N LYS A 134 -7.74 18.48 -6.48
CA LYS A 134 -7.95 19.83 -5.96
C LYS A 134 -9.06 19.84 -4.93
N SER A 135 -10.17 19.14 -5.20
CA SER A 135 -11.36 19.09 -4.36
C SER A 135 -11.47 17.82 -3.50
N LEU A 136 -10.77 16.74 -3.87
CA LEU A 136 -10.82 15.47 -3.17
C LEU A 136 -10.39 15.60 -1.70
N THR A 137 -11.09 14.88 -0.82
CA THR A 137 -10.79 14.76 0.60
C THR A 137 -10.66 13.29 1.00
N LYS A 138 -10.03 13.02 2.15
CA LYS A 138 -9.97 11.66 2.71
C LYS A 138 -11.36 11.09 2.97
N ASP A 139 -12.27 11.91 3.51
CA ASP A 139 -13.66 11.52 3.76
C ASP A 139 -14.40 11.18 2.46
N ARG A 140 -14.15 11.90 1.37
CA ARG A 140 -14.77 11.57 0.07
C ARG A 140 -14.31 10.21 -0.45
N ILE A 141 -13.04 9.85 -0.26
CA ILE A 141 -12.55 8.50 -0.62
C ILE A 141 -13.27 7.45 0.24
N ASP A 142 -13.38 7.67 1.55
CA ASP A 142 -14.08 6.76 2.46
C ASP A 142 -15.56 6.59 2.05
N ASP A 143 -16.24 7.68 1.70
CA ASP A 143 -17.64 7.64 1.28
C ASP A 143 -17.83 6.89 -0.05
N ILE A 144 -16.93 7.07 -1.02
CA ILE A 144 -16.95 6.28 -2.26
C ILE A 144 -16.80 4.78 -1.96
N LEU A 145 -15.94 4.41 -1.01
CA LEU A 145 -15.76 3.01 -0.61
C LEU A 145 -16.96 2.45 0.15
N LYS A 146 -17.65 3.26 0.95
CA LYS A 146 -18.92 2.89 1.61
C LYS A 146 -20.02 2.66 0.57
N ASP A 147 -20.16 3.57 -0.40
CA ASP A 147 -21.12 3.44 -1.51
C ASP A 147 -20.84 2.17 -2.33
N PHE A 148 -19.55 1.90 -2.61
CA PHE A 148 -19.12 0.67 -3.27
C PHE A 148 -19.56 -0.59 -2.51
N LEU A 149 -19.30 -0.66 -1.21
CA LEU A 149 -19.70 -1.81 -0.39
C LEU A 149 -21.21 -1.99 -0.35
N GLU A 150 -21.97 -0.91 -0.24
CA GLU A 150 -23.43 -0.99 -0.23
C GLU A 150 -23.97 -1.50 -1.57
N ASP A 151 -23.46 -0.98 -2.70
CA ASP A 151 -23.83 -1.45 -4.03
C ASP A 151 -23.33 -2.88 -4.28
N PHE A 152 -22.19 -3.29 -3.72
CA PHE A 152 -21.71 -4.67 -3.74
C PHE A 152 -22.72 -5.59 -3.05
N ARG A 153 -23.11 -5.24 -1.82
CA ARG A 153 -24.07 -6.01 -1.00
C ARG A 153 -25.40 -6.18 -1.70
N GLN A 154 -25.83 -5.17 -2.45
CA GLN A 154 -27.08 -5.18 -3.21
C GLN A 154 -26.95 -5.85 -4.60
N GLY A 155 -25.77 -6.32 -5.00
CA GLY A 155 -25.53 -6.92 -6.32
C GLY A 155 -25.60 -5.92 -7.48
N LYS A 156 -25.36 -4.63 -7.23
CA LYS A 156 -25.54 -3.53 -8.19
C LYS A 156 -24.27 -3.05 -8.85
N LEU A 157 -23.14 -3.76 -8.67
CA LEU A 157 -21.82 -3.35 -9.18
C LEU A 157 -21.85 -2.88 -10.64
N LYS A 158 -22.27 -3.76 -11.55
CA LYS A 158 -22.32 -3.47 -13.00
C LYS A 158 -23.30 -2.34 -13.33
N ALA A 159 -24.48 -2.33 -12.70
CA ALA A 159 -25.52 -1.34 -12.94
C ALA A 159 -25.10 0.07 -12.53
N LYS A 160 -24.23 0.18 -11.52
CA LYS A 160 -23.70 1.43 -10.97
C LYS A 160 -22.32 1.80 -11.53
N GLY A 161 -21.80 1.00 -12.46
CA GLY A 161 -20.53 1.25 -13.13
C GLY A 161 -19.29 1.01 -12.26
N TRP A 162 -19.41 0.19 -11.20
CA TRP A 162 -18.25 -0.34 -10.49
C TRP A 162 -17.54 -1.41 -11.34
N PRO A 163 -16.26 -1.71 -11.07
CA PRO A 163 -15.58 -2.79 -11.77
C PRO A 163 -16.30 -4.14 -11.55
N ALA A 164 -16.44 -4.95 -12.60
CA ALA A 164 -17.23 -6.19 -12.53
C ALA A 164 -16.44 -7.40 -12.00
N ASN A 165 -15.11 -7.38 -12.10
CA ASN A 165 -14.21 -8.43 -11.69
C ASN A 165 -13.11 -7.84 -10.80
N VAL A 166 -12.64 -8.61 -9.81
CA VAL A 166 -11.65 -8.15 -8.82
C VAL A 166 -11.98 -6.76 -8.26
N SER A 167 -13.27 -6.46 -8.12
CA SER A 167 -13.82 -5.14 -7.85
C SER A 167 -13.27 -4.50 -6.58
N ALA A 168 -13.32 -5.20 -5.45
CA ALA A 168 -12.78 -4.71 -4.19
C ALA A 168 -11.28 -4.44 -4.24
N TYR A 169 -10.50 -5.30 -4.91
CA TYR A 169 -9.06 -5.08 -5.10
C TYR A 169 -8.78 -3.86 -6.00
N LYS A 170 -9.53 -3.70 -7.10
CA LYS A 170 -9.43 -2.52 -7.96
C LYS A 170 -9.76 -1.23 -7.19
N MET A 171 -10.86 -1.24 -6.44
CA MET A 171 -11.29 -0.09 -5.66
C MET A 171 -10.33 0.23 -4.52
N SER A 172 -9.80 -0.76 -3.81
CA SER A 172 -8.82 -0.53 -2.73
C SER A 172 -7.53 0.10 -3.26
N LYS A 173 -7.00 -0.38 -4.38
CA LYS A 173 -5.79 0.18 -5.00
C LYS A 173 -6.05 1.55 -5.64
N ALA A 174 -7.24 1.81 -6.19
CA ALA A 174 -7.62 3.13 -6.67
C ALA A 174 -7.73 4.16 -5.53
N ALA A 175 -8.34 3.79 -4.41
CA ALA A 175 -8.39 4.61 -3.21
C ALA A 175 -6.99 4.90 -2.64
N LEU A 176 -6.11 3.89 -2.60
CA LEU A 176 -4.72 4.05 -2.17
C LEU A 176 -3.94 5.02 -3.09
N ASN A 177 -4.16 4.95 -4.41
CA ASN A 177 -3.57 5.88 -5.36
C ASN A 177 -4.03 7.32 -5.12
N ALA A 178 -5.33 7.52 -4.95
CA ALA A 178 -5.91 8.84 -4.70
C ALA A 178 -5.44 9.42 -3.35
N TYR A 179 -5.41 8.61 -2.29
CA TYR A 179 -4.90 8.99 -0.97
C TYR A 179 -3.42 9.37 -1.00
N THR A 180 -2.60 8.64 -1.74
CA THR A 180 -1.18 8.98 -1.92
C THR A 180 -1.01 10.35 -2.56
N ARG A 181 -1.83 10.69 -3.57
CA ARG A 181 -1.82 12.02 -4.20
C ARG A 181 -2.27 13.12 -3.23
N LEU A 182 -3.23 12.84 -2.34
CA LEU A 182 -3.61 13.76 -1.27
C LEU A 182 -2.47 14.00 -0.29
N LEU A 183 -1.82 12.93 0.19
CA LEU A 183 -0.69 13.05 1.12
C LEU A 183 0.46 13.86 0.53
N ALA A 184 0.79 13.64 -0.75
CA ALA A 184 1.82 14.44 -1.43
C ALA A 184 1.48 15.93 -1.50
N LYS A 185 0.19 16.28 -1.60
CA LYS A 185 -0.30 17.66 -1.57
C LYS A 185 -0.29 18.23 -0.14
N GLU A 186 -0.69 17.45 0.85
CA GLU A 186 -0.74 17.84 2.27
C GLU A 186 0.67 18.02 2.86
N PHE A 187 1.63 17.19 2.45
CA PHE A 187 3.00 17.17 2.96
C PHE A 187 4.01 17.39 1.82
N PRO A 188 4.18 18.62 1.32
CA PRO A 188 5.05 18.91 0.19
C PRO A 188 6.54 18.65 0.46
N SER A 189 6.95 18.52 1.72
CA SER A 189 8.31 18.10 2.11
C SER A 189 8.54 16.59 2.03
N PHE A 190 7.47 15.79 1.89
CA PHE A 190 7.55 14.33 1.83
C PHE A 190 7.57 13.86 0.37
N LEU A 191 8.29 12.78 0.12
CA LEU A 191 8.20 12.04 -1.14
C LEU A 191 7.23 10.87 -0.96
N VAL A 192 6.00 11.06 -1.41
CA VAL A 192 4.89 10.12 -1.21
C VAL A 192 4.43 9.59 -2.56
N ASN A 193 4.72 8.33 -2.85
CA ASN A 193 4.45 7.75 -4.17
C ASN A 193 3.77 6.38 -4.07
N THR A 194 3.08 6.01 -5.13
CA THR A 194 2.55 4.66 -5.34
C THR A 194 3.36 3.91 -6.39
N ILE A 195 3.40 2.59 -6.29
CA ILE A 195 4.16 1.75 -7.21
C ILE A 195 3.42 0.43 -7.47
N CYS A 196 3.31 0.05 -8.73
CA CYS A 196 3.03 -1.33 -9.12
C CYS A 196 4.37 -2.07 -9.35
N PRO A 197 4.67 -3.13 -8.58
CA PRO A 197 5.94 -3.87 -8.71
C PRO A 197 5.99 -4.78 -9.94
N GLY A 198 4.88 -4.91 -10.68
CA GLY A 198 4.68 -5.88 -11.76
C GLY A 198 4.04 -7.18 -11.29
N PHE A 199 4.00 -8.19 -12.15
CA PHE A 199 3.42 -9.49 -11.82
C PHE A 199 4.49 -10.41 -11.21
N VAL A 200 4.58 -10.39 -9.88
CA VAL A 200 5.64 -11.01 -9.07
C VAL A 200 5.26 -12.41 -8.60
N ARG A 201 6.19 -13.37 -8.65
CA ARG A 201 6.02 -14.73 -8.09
C ARG A 201 6.00 -14.66 -6.57
N THR A 202 4.81 -14.73 -6.01
CA THR A 202 4.52 -14.78 -4.59
C THR A 202 3.32 -15.69 -4.37
N ASP A 203 2.98 -15.98 -3.13
CA ASP A 203 1.76 -16.72 -2.81
C ASP A 203 0.49 -15.95 -3.25
N MET A 204 0.55 -14.61 -3.22
CA MET A 204 -0.49 -13.75 -3.80
C MET A 204 -0.66 -13.96 -5.31
N THR A 205 0.34 -14.46 -6.05
CA THR A 205 0.21 -14.81 -7.48
C THR A 205 0.15 -16.32 -7.73
N GLY A 206 0.04 -17.13 -6.67
CA GLY A 206 0.05 -18.59 -6.75
C GLY A 206 1.36 -19.08 -7.36
N ASN A 207 2.42 -18.30 -7.18
CA ASN A 207 3.73 -18.45 -7.80
C ASN A 207 3.73 -18.43 -9.35
N ASN A 208 2.71 -17.83 -9.98
CA ASN A 208 2.58 -17.70 -11.44
C ASN A 208 3.13 -16.39 -12.04
N GLY A 209 3.72 -15.51 -11.22
CA GLY A 209 4.32 -14.26 -11.69
C GLY A 209 5.43 -14.45 -12.74
N VAL A 210 5.69 -13.40 -13.53
CA VAL A 210 6.84 -13.37 -14.47
C VAL A 210 8.13 -12.85 -13.81
N LEU A 211 7.99 -12.12 -12.70
CA LEU A 211 9.11 -11.56 -11.93
C LEU A 211 9.38 -12.39 -10.68
N THR A 212 10.61 -12.41 -10.19
CA THR A 212 10.96 -12.86 -8.84
C THR A 212 10.56 -11.81 -7.79
N ALA A 213 10.41 -12.23 -6.53
CA ALA A 213 10.25 -11.32 -5.40
C ALA A 213 11.37 -10.26 -5.33
N HIS A 214 12.61 -10.67 -5.65
CA HIS A 214 13.76 -9.76 -5.73
C HIS A 214 13.56 -8.66 -6.79
N GLU A 215 13.21 -9.05 -8.03
CA GLU A 215 12.94 -8.09 -9.11
C GLU A 215 11.72 -7.21 -8.82
N GLY A 216 10.72 -7.72 -8.11
CA GLY A 216 9.56 -6.95 -7.66
C GLY A 216 9.92 -5.89 -6.60
N ALA A 217 10.85 -6.23 -5.70
CA ALA A 217 11.29 -5.36 -4.61
C ALA A 217 12.19 -4.20 -5.05
N GLU A 218 12.86 -4.31 -6.20
CA GLU A 218 13.76 -3.26 -6.70
C GLU A 218 13.09 -1.88 -6.79
N SER A 219 11.84 -1.82 -7.25
CA SER A 219 11.16 -0.56 -7.53
C SER A 219 10.68 0.15 -6.25
N PRO A 220 10.03 -0.54 -5.29
CA PRO A 220 9.76 0.04 -3.98
C PRO A 220 11.02 0.54 -3.25
N VAL A 221 12.11 -0.25 -3.28
CA VAL A 221 13.39 0.15 -2.67
C VAL A 221 13.96 1.39 -3.36
N HIS A 222 13.91 1.45 -4.68
CA HIS A 222 14.33 2.64 -5.42
C HIS A 222 13.56 3.89 -4.99
N LEU A 223 12.23 3.81 -4.84
CA LEU A 223 11.42 4.95 -4.40
C LEU A 223 11.72 5.35 -2.95
N ALA A 224 11.97 4.39 -2.07
CA ALA A 224 12.36 4.65 -0.67
C ALA A 224 13.74 5.33 -0.57
N LEU A 225 14.60 5.15 -1.57
CA LEU A 225 15.96 5.69 -1.63
C LEU A 225 16.12 6.87 -2.60
N LEU A 226 15.02 7.50 -3.04
CA LEU A 226 15.10 8.69 -3.90
C LEU A 226 15.97 9.78 -3.26
N LEU A 227 16.40 10.76 -4.04
CA LEU A 227 16.97 11.98 -3.46
C LEU A 227 15.85 12.90 -3.01
N LYS A 228 16.12 13.89 -2.14
CA LYS A 228 15.12 14.86 -1.68
C LYS A 228 14.43 15.63 -2.81
N THR A 229 15.13 15.79 -3.94
CA THR A 229 14.62 16.43 -5.17
C THR A 229 13.80 15.48 -6.05
N GLY A 230 13.52 14.27 -5.56
CA GLY A 230 12.74 13.26 -6.27
C GLY A 230 11.27 13.65 -6.44
N PRO A 231 10.54 12.93 -7.30
CA PRO A 231 9.13 13.17 -7.50
C PRO A 231 8.28 12.75 -6.29
N SER A 232 7.11 13.39 -6.15
CA SER A 232 6.10 13.08 -5.14
C SER A 232 4.71 13.12 -5.77
N GLY A 233 3.77 12.34 -5.25
CA GLY A 233 2.39 12.26 -5.72
C GLY A 233 2.20 11.50 -7.04
N LEU A 234 3.16 10.67 -7.42
CA LEU A 234 3.11 9.91 -8.69
C LEU A 234 2.76 8.44 -8.47
N PHE A 235 2.29 7.83 -9.56
CA PHE A 235 2.17 6.39 -9.71
C PHE A 235 3.31 5.89 -10.60
N PHE A 236 4.03 4.90 -10.09
CA PHE A 236 5.08 4.22 -10.83
C PHE A 236 4.59 2.84 -11.29
N SER A 237 4.93 2.49 -12.52
CA SER A 237 5.00 1.10 -12.97
C SER A 237 6.46 0.70 -12.97
N ARG A 238 6.85 -0.17 -12.05
CA ARG A 238 8.26 -0.55 -11.89
C ARG A 238 9.11 0.73 -11.70
N LYS A 239 10.04 1.02 -12.60
CA LYS A 239 10.93 2.19 -12.50
C LYS A 239 10.42 3.40 -13.29
N GLU A 240 9.25 3.31 -13.91
CA GLU A 240 8.75 4.31 -14.86
C GLU A 240 7.46 4.96 -14.37
N VAL A 241 7.28 6.24 -14.70
CA VAL A 241 5.99 6.92 -14.58
C VAL A 241 5.28 6.74 -15.92
N PRO A 242 4.15 6.01 -15.98
CA PRO A 242 3.51 5.78 -17.26
C PRO A 242 2.87 7.06 -17.80
N ASN A 243 2.87 7.20 -19.12
CA ASN A 243 2.10 8.24 -19.81
C ASN A 243 0.68 7.73 -20.04
N PHE A 244 -0.30 8.33 -19.36
CA PHE A 244 -1.73 8.03 -19.52
C PHE A 244 -2.52 9.27 -19.89
#